data_AF-A0A432EQI0-F1
#
_entry.id   AF-A0A432EQI0-F1
#
_cell.length_a   1.000
_cell.length_b   1.000
_cell.length_c   1.000
_cell.angle_alpha   90.00
_cell.angle_beta   90.00
_cell.angle_gamma   90.00
#
_symmetry.space_group_name_H-M   'P 1'
#
loop_
_entity.id
_entity.type
_entity.pdbx_description
1 polymer ?
#
loop_
_entity_poly.entity_id
_entity_poly.type
_entity_poly.pdbx_seq_one_letter_code
_entity_poly.pdbx_strand_id
1 'polypeptide(L)'
;MATVTLQGNAINTNGDLPETGATAPDFSLTNGELADVGLGDFAGKKKVLNIVPSLDTPTCATSTKKFNEKAANMAETVVLVISADLPFAQGRFCEAEGIKNAIP
;
A
#
# COMPACT_ATOMS: atom_id res chain seq x y z
N MET A 1 -13.89 -1.07 14.67
CA MET A 1 -14.38 -0.81 13.30
C MET A 1 -14.50 0.68 13.08
N ALA A 2 -14.03 1.18 11.95
CA ALA A 2 -14.13 2.60 11.60
C ALA A 2 -15.32 2.84 10.66
N THR A 3 -16.05 3.94 10.88
CA THR A 3 -17.01 4.47 9.91
C THR A 3 -16.29 5.50 9.03
N VAL A 4 -16.32 5.27 7.73
CA VAL A 4 -15.74 6.15 6.70
C VAL A 4 -16.86 6.65 5.77
N THR A 5 -16.57 7.65 4.95
CA THR A 5 -17.53 8.19 3.99
C THR A 5 -17.01 8.11 2.56
N LEU A 6 -17.85 7.66 1.62
CA LEU A 6 -17.60 7.74 0.19
C LEU A 6 -18.67 8.63 -0.46
N GLN A 7 -18.25 9.80 -0.94
CA GLN A 7 -19.17 10.81 -1.52
C GLN A 7 -20.34 11.15 -0.59
N GLY A 8 -20.07 11.23 0.72
CA GLY A 8 -21.08 11.51 1.75
C GLY A 8 -21.85 10.29 2.24
N ASN A 9 -21.74 9.13 1.59
CA ASN A 9 -22.39 7.89 2.04
C ASN A 9 -21.53 7.18 3.08
N ALA A 10 -22.11 6.83 4.24
CA ALA A 10 -21.42 6.11 5.30
C ALA A 10 -21.16 4.65 4.90
N ILE A 11 -19.93 4.19 5.16
CA ILE A 11 -19.45 2.82 4.93
C ILE A 11 -18.68 2.38 6.17
N ASN A 12 -18.75 1.09 6.52
CA ASN A 12 -18.02 0.53 7.65
C ASN A 12 -16.85 -0.33 7.18
N THR A 13 -15.70 -0.21 7.86
CA THR A 13 -14.57 -1.12 7.68
C THR A 13 -14.74 -2.39 8.51
N ASN A 14 -14.06 -3.46 8.11
CA ASN A 14 -13.93 -4.67 8.92
C ASN A 14 -12.69 -4.56 9.81
N GLY A 15 -12.83 -4.89 11.10
CA GLY A 15 -11.73 -4.84 12.07
C GLY A 15 -11.32 -3.42 12.50
N ASP A 16 -10.20 -3.34 13.20
CA ASP A 16 -9.63 -2.12 13.76
C ASP A 16 -8.20 -1.90 13.25
N LEU A 17 -7.85 -0.66 12.96
CA LEU A 17 -6.48 -0.30 12.61
C LEU A 17 -5.58 -0.38 13.85
N PRO A 18 -4.34 -0.89 13.73
CA PRO A 18 -3.41 -0.92 14.85
C PRO A 18 -3.13 0.49 15.39
N GLU A 19 -3.16 0.63 16.71
CA GLU A 19 -2.77 1.88 17.38
C GLU A 19 -1.25 2.09 17.34
N THR A 20 -0.82 3.33 17.60
CA THR A 20 0.61 3.63 17.69
C THR A 20 1.25 2.86 18.84
N GLY A 21 2.35 2.16 18.57
CA GLY A 21 3.06 1.33 19.55
C GLY A 21 2.56 -0.12 19.61
N ALA A 22 1.45 -0.45 18.95
CA ALA A 22 1.03 -1.83 18.80
C ALA A 22 1.94 -2.58 17.81
N THR A 23 2.11 -3.88 18.03
CA THR A 23 2.74 -4.77 17.05
C THR A 23 1.84 -4.87 15.82
N ALA A 24 2.41 -4.61 14.64
CA ALA A 24 1.68 -4.76 13.38
C ALA A 24 1.26 -6.23 13.17
N PRO A 25 -0.01 -6.52 12.84
CA PRO A 25 -0.44 -7.85 12.46
C PRO A 25 0.30 -8.31 11.20
N ASP A 26 0.69 -9.58 11.18
CA ASP A 26 1.32 -10.16 9.98
C ASP A 26 0.30 -10.32 8.84
N PHE A 27 0.81 -10.39 7.62
CA PHE A 27 0.01 -10.59 6.41
C PHE A 27 0.76 -11.48 5.42
N SER A 28 0.01 -12.02 4.47
CA SER A 28 0.53 -12.64 3.26
C SER A 28 -0.22 -12.02 2.09
N LEU A 29 0.53 -11.32 1.22
CA LEU A 29 0.01 -10.62 0.04
C LEU A 29 0.74 -11.12 -1.20
N THR A 30 0.10 -11.02 -2.36
CA THR A 30 0.69 -11.46 -3.63
C THR A 30 1.36 -10.28 -4.33
N ASN A 31 2.62 -10.44 -4.72
CA ASN A 31 3.39 -9.42 -5.45
C ASN A 31 3.25 -9.53 -6.98
N GLY A 32 3.91 -8.64 -7.71
CA GLY A 32 3.99 -8.61 -9.18
C GLY A 32 4.56 -9.88 -9.84
N GLU A 33 5.31 -10.69 -9.10
CA GLU A 33 5.83 -11.99 -9.55
C GLU A 33 4.90 -13.16 -9.19
N LEU A 34 3.73 -12.87 -8.63
CA LEU A 34 2.75 -13.82 -8.11
C LEU A 34 3.26 -14.66 -6.93
N ALA A 35 4.29 -14.18 -6.24
CA ALA A 35 4.80 -14.77 -5.01
C ALA A 35 4.08 -14.19 -3.79
N ASP A 36 3.94 -15.01 -2.75
CA ASP A 36 3.47 -14.57 -1.45
C ASP A 36 4.59 -13.83 -0.72
N VAL A 37 4.26 -12.65 -0.18
CA VAL A 37 5.15 -11.75 0.54
C VAL A 37 4.47 -11.30 1.84
N GLY A 38 5.21 -11.34 2.95
CA GLY A 38 4.74 -10.92 4.27
C GLY A 38 5.60 -9.83 4.91
N LEU A 39 5.31 -9.49 6.17
CA LEU A 39 6.09 -8.46 6.88
C LEU A 39 7.54 -8.88 7.12
N GLY A 40 7.77 -10.19 7.27
CA GLY A 40 9.09 -10.78 7.53
C GLY A 40 10.11 -10.52 6.41
N ASP A 41 9.65 -10.47 5.16
CA ASP A 41 10.51 -10.24 3.98
C ASP A 41 11.15 -8.84 3.98
N PHE A 42 10.61 -7.93 4.80
CA PHE A 42 11.10 -6.57 4.98
C PHE A 42 11.76 -6.33 6.34
N ALA A 43 12.23 -7.38 7.02
CA ALA A 43 12.92 -7.26 8.31
C ALA A 43 14.08 -6.23 8.25
N GLY A 44 14.26 -5.47 9.33
CA GLY A 44 15.27 -4.40 9.42
C GLY A 44 14.89 -3.07 8.78
N LYS A 45 13.90 -3.03 7.86
CA LYS A 45 13.39 -1.79 7.25
C LYS A 45 12.20 -1.22 7.99
N LYS A 46 12.01 0.10 7.91
CA LYS A 46 10.75 0.81 8.19
C LYS A 46 9.80 0.56 7.03
N LYS A 47 8.55 0.18 7.33
CA LYS A 47 7.53 -0.12 6.33
C LYS A 47 6.48 0.98 6.35
N VAL A 48 6.19 1.54 5.18
CA VAL A 48 5.05 2.42 4.96
C VAL A 48 4.01 1.63 4.17
N LEU A 49 2.87 1.33 4.79
CA LEU A 49 1.76 0.63 4.13
C LEU A 49 0.80 1.68 3.53
N ASN A 50 0.90 1.91 2.22
CA ASN A 50 0.00 2.79 1.49
C ASN A 50 -1.20 1.98 0.97
N ILE A 51 -2.25 1.87 1.78
CA ILE A 51 -3.44 1.04 1.49
C ILE A 51 -4.44 1.87 0.69
N VAL A 52 -4.83 1.40 -0.49
CA VAL A 52 -5.79 2.08 -1.39
C VAL A 52 -6.88 1.11 -1.86
N PRO A 53 -8.11 1.58 -2.16
CA PRO A 53 -9.16 0.69 -2.67
C PRO A 53 -8.79 0.06 -4.02
N SER A 54 -8.33 0.89 -4.96
CA SER A 54 -7.80 0.51 -6.27
C SER A 54 -6.86 1.60 -6.78
N LEU A 55 -5.74 1.20 -7.35
CA LEU A 55 -4.74 2.07 -7.97
C LEU A 55 -5.24 2.65 -9.30
N ASP A 56 -6.21 2.03 -9.97
CA ASP A 56 -6.75 2.47 -11.26
C ASP A 56 -7.72 3.68 -11.12
N THR A 57 -7.33 4.65 -10.30
CA THR A 57 -8.02 5.93 -10.12
C THR A 57 -7.00 7.07 -9.96
N PRO A 58 -7.28 8.28 -10.48
CA PRO A 58 -6.32 9.39 -10.50
C PRO A 58 -5.87 9.86 -9.11
N THR A 59 -6.71 9.67 -8.08
CA THR A 59 -6.38 10.02 -6.69
C THR A 59 -5.31 9.10 -6.11
N CYS A 60 -5.43 7.79 -6.35
CA CYS A 60 -4.50 6.79 -5.86
C CYS A 60 -3.13 6.88 -6.55
N ALA A 61 -3.10 7.35 -7.81
CA ALA A 61 -1.85 7.68 -8.52
C ALA A 61 -1.08 8.80 -7.84
N THR A 62 -1.80 9.88 -7.53
CA THR A 62 -1.19 11.05 -6.91
C THR A 62 -0.66 10.72 -5.50
N SER A 63 -1.41 9.95 -4.70
CA SER A 63 -0.94 9.55 -3.36
C SER A 63 0.32 8.69 -3.45
N THR A 64 0.31 7.67 -4.31
CA THR A 64 1.41 6.72 -4.47
C THR A 64 2.70 7.42 -4.93
N LYS A 65 2.60 8.31 -5.93
CA LYS A 65 3.75 9.09 -6.40
C LYS A 65 4.35 9.96 -5.31
N LYS A 66 3.53 10.75 -4.61
CA LYS A 66 4.00 11.64 -3.53
C LYS A 66 4.62 10.88 -2.36
N PHE A 67 4.06 9.74 -1.99
CA PHE A 67 4.62 8.91 -0.92
C PHE A 67 5.95 8.28 -1.33
N ASN A 68 6.04 7.76 -2.55
CA ASN A 68 7.29 7.17 -3.04
C ASN A 68 8.42 8.21 -3.18
N GLU A 69 8.13 9.41 -3.69
CA GLU A 69 9.12 10.50 -3.76
C GLU A 69 9.63 10.90 -2.38
N LYS A 70 8.75 10.98 -1.37
CA LYS A 70 9.15 11.30 0.00
C LYS A 70 9.94 10.17 0.66
N ALA A 71 9.48 8.93 0.49
CA ALA A 71 10.10 7.76 1.10
C ALA A 71 11.45 7.41 0.46
N ALA A 72 11.68 7.75 -0.82
CA ALA A 72 12.97 7.57 -1.48
C ALA A 72 14.13 8.27 -0.76
N ASN A 73 13.85 9.32 0.01
CA ASN A 73 14.85 10.06 0.78
C ASN A 73 14.98 9.57 2.24
N MET A 74 14.21 8.56 2.64
CA MET A 74 14.21 8.03 4.01
C MET A 74 15.12 6.80 4.10
N ALA A 75 16.11 6.86 5.00
CA ALA A 75 17.00 5.72 5.25
C ALA A 75 16.22 4.48 5.71
N GLU A 76 16.62 3.31 5.20
CA GLU A 76 16.07 2.00 5.58
C GLU A 76 14.54 1.93 5.50
N THR A 77 13.93 2.53 4.48
CA THR A 77 12.46 2.60 4.34
C THR A 77 11.98 1.92 3.06
N VAL A 78 10.89 1.17 3.15
CA VAL A 78 10.17 0.57 2.02
C VAL A 78 8.73 1.03 2.03
N VAL A 79 8.19 1.34 0.84
CA VAL A 79 6.78 1.66 0.65
C VAL A 79 6.11 0.46 -0.01
N LEU A 80 5.11 -0.09 0.67
CA LEU A 80 4.26 -1.17 0.16
C LEU A 80 2.92 -0.55 -0.25
N VAL A 81 2.60 -0.64 -1.53
CA VAL A 81 1.32 -0.15 -2.04
C VAL A 81 0.38 -1.34 -2.07
N ILE A 82 -0.71 -1.28 -1.31
CA ILE A 82 -1.59 -2.43 -1.08
C ILE A 82 -2.99 -2.07 -1.56
N SER A 83 -3.52 -2.86 -2.49
CA SER A 83 -4.89 -2.73 -2.97
C SER A 83 -5.52 -4.10 -3.24
N ALA A 84 -6.81 -4.09 -3.61
CA ALA A 84 -7.49 -5.29 -4.08
C ALA A 84 -7.32 -5.52 -5.60
N ASP A 85 -6.46 -4.74 -6.28
CA ASP A 85 -6.18 -4.93 -7.70
C ASP A 85 -5.30 -6.15 -7.93
N LEU A 86 -5.46 -6.78 -9.08
CA LEU A 86 -4.56 -7.84 -9.50
C LEU A 86 -3.14 -7.30 -9.72
N PRO A 87 -2.07 -8.07 -9.41
CA PRO A 87 -0.69 -7.61 -9.56
C PRO A 87 -0.36 -7.07 -10.96
N PHE A 88 -0.95 -7.65 -12.01
CA PHE A 88 -0.78 -7.18 -13.39
C PHE A 88 -1.32 -5.77 -13.62
N ALA A 89 -2.43 -5.40 -12.98
CA ALA A 89 -3.01 -4.07 -13.07
C ALA A 89 -2.16 -3.05 -12.30
N GLN A 90 -1.64 -3.46 -11.13
CA GLN A 90 -0.71 -2.63 -10.36
C GLN A 90 0.61 -2.39 -11.11
N GLY A 91 1.15 -3.43 -11.76
CA GLY A 91 2.37 -3.32 -12.59
C GLY A 91 2.19 -2.33 -13.73
N ARG A 92 1.11 -2.46 -14.52
CA ARG A 92 0.77 -1.51 -15.60
C ARG A 92 0.70 -0.06 -15.10
N PHE A 93 0.17 0.13 -13.91
CA PHE A 93 0.03 1.45 -13.31
C PHE A 93 1.37 2.03 -12.86
N CYS A 94 2.18 1.24 -12.15
CA CYS A 94 3.51 1.65 -11.71
C CYS A 94 4.40 2.03 -12.90
N GLU A 95 4.31 1.30 -14.02
CA GLU A 95 5.00 1.64 -15.26
C GLU A 95 4.53 2.97 -15.85
N ALA A 96 3.22 3.17 -15.96
CA ALA A 96 2.63 4.39 -16.52
C ALA A 96 2.96 5.65 -15.70
N GLU A 97 3.00 5.52 -14.37
CA GLU A 97 3.27 6.63 -13.44
C GLU A 97 4.77 6.82 -13.12
N GLY A 98 5.65 5.96 -13.65
CA GLY A 98 7.09 6.03 -13.46
C GLY A 98 7.54 5.68 -12.03
N ILE A 99 6.78 4.84 -11.34
CA ILE A 99 7.03 4.42 -9.97
C ILE A 99 7.99 3.22 -9.98
N LYS A 100 9.26 3.45 -9.65
CA LYS A 100 10.32 2.42 -9.72
C LYS A 100 10.55 1.62 -8.44
N ASN A 101 10.07 2.14 -7.30
CA ASN A 101 10.40 1.61 -5.96
C ASN A 101 9.16 1.07 -5.20
N ALA A 102 8.00 0.99 -5.85
CA ALA A 102 6.86 0.30 -5.28
C ALA A 102 7.00 -1.20 -5.54
N ILE A 103 6.62 -2.00 -4.56
CA ILE A 103 6.45 -3.44 -4.73
C ILE A 103 4.95 -3.65 -4.97
N PRO A 104 4.50 -3.79 -6.23
CA PRO A 104 3.14 -4.18 -6.58
C PRO A 104 2.90 -5.67 -6.31
#